data_AF-A0A699TLY5-F1
#
_entry.id   AF-A0A699TLY5-F1
#
_cell.length_a   1.000
_cell.length_b   1.000
_cell.length_c   1.000
_cell.angle_alpha   90.00
_cell.angle_beta   90.00
_cell.angle_gamma   90.00
#
_symmetry.space_group_name_H-M   'P 1'
#
loop_
_entity.id
_entity.type
_entity.pdbx_description
1 polymer ?
#
loop_
_entity_poly.entity_id
_entity_poly.type
_entity_poly.pdbx_seq_one_letter_code
_entity_poly.pdbx_strand_id
1 'polypeptide(L)'
;MMSPSLKHGLYAASLLLSTGLGACTTDPSDPGVEYAPEMYESIPYEPLRQTSFNKINAFGINERTPATGTVPRGKLAYFDHIPKDSVRIAERVLSNPYPYTKANIEEGQ
;
A
#
# COMPACT_ATOMS: atom_id res chain seq x y z
N MET A 1 42.38 47.85 17.37
CA MET A 1 40.96 47.64 17.74
C MET A 1 40.15 47.38 16.47
N MET A 2 39.47 46.23 16.39
CA MET A 2 38.66 45.86 15.22
C MET A 2 37.42 46.76 15.13
N SER A 3 37.08 47.26 13.93
CA SER A 3 35.90 48.10 13.70
C SER A 3 34.59 47.33 13.97
N PRO A 4 33.52 47.99 14.45
CA PRO A 4 32.25 47.31 14.78
C PRO A 4 31.62 46.60 13.58
N SER A 5 31.78 47.15 12.37
CA SER A 5 31.30 46.54 11.12
C SER A 5 31.98 45.20 10.81
N LEU A 6 33.27 45.06 11.09
CA LEU A 6 34.02 43.82 10.83
C LEU A 6 33.65 42.72 11.83
N LYS A 7 33.34 43.10 13.08
CA LYS A 7 32.85 42.15 14.10
C LYS A 7 31.50 41.56 13.73
N HIS A 8 30.56 42.40 13.28
CA HIS A 8 29.20 41.94 12.92
C HIS A 8 29.22 41.06 11.67
N GLY A 9 30.09 41.35 10.69
CA GLY A 9 30.31 40.47 9.54
C GLY A 9 30.87 39.10 9.93
N LEU A 10 31.84 39.05 10.85
CA LEU A 10 32.38 37.79 11.38
C LEU A 10 31.34 36.97 12.15
N TYR A 11 30.51 37.63 12.97
CA TYR A 11 29.41 36.94 13.67
C TYR A 11 28.39 36.37 12.68
N ALA A 12 27.98 37.14 11.67
CA ALA A 12 27.06 36.66 10.63
C ALA A 12 27.64 35.49 9.83
N ALA A 13 28.92 35.56 9.46
CA ALA A 13 29.61 34.46 8.76
C ALA A 13 29.70 33.19 9.61
N SER A 14 30.01 33.32 10.91
CA SER A 14 30.09 32.16 11.80
C SER A 14 28.73 31.49 12.03
N LEU A 15 27.65 32.28 12.07
CA LEU A 15 26.28 31.78 12.19
C LEU A 15 25.82 31.06 10.92
N LEU A 16 26.14 31.60 9.75
CA LEU A 16 25.83 30.95 8.48
C LEU A 16 26.60 29.62 8.32
N LEU A 17 27.88 29.60 8.69
CA LEU A 17 28.70 28.40 8.59
C LEU A 17 28.23 27.29 9.54
N SER A 18 27.83 27.63 10.78
CA SER A 18 27.33 26.64 11.73
C SER A 18 25.98 26.03 11.32
N THR A 19 25.09 26.82 10.71
CA THR A 19 23.83 26.29 10.16
C THR A 19 24.03 25.42 8.92
N GLY A 20 24.99 25.74 8.06
CA GLY A 20 25.29 24.95 6.85
C GLY A 20 25.84 23.56 7.17
N LEU A 21 26.69 23.43 8.20
CA LEU A 21 27.24 22.13 8.62
C LEU A 21 26.19 21.20 9.24
N GLY A 22 25.11 21.74 9.80
CA GLY A 22 23.99 20.97 10.36
C GLY A 22 22.94 20.53 9.33
N ALA A 23 23.01 21.02 8.09
CA ALA A 23 22.03 20.72 7.04
C ALA A 23 22.32 19.41 6.27
N CYS A 24 23.56 18.90 6.33
CA CYS A 24 23.92 17.61 5.74
C CYS A 24 23.64 16.47 6.73
N THR A 25 22.36 16.08 6.86
CA THR A 25 21.97 14.86 7.56
C THR A 25 21.38 13.89 6.55
N THR A 26 21.85 12.64 6.53
CA THR A 26 21.22 11.58 5.72
C THR A 26 19.88 11.25 6.34
N ASP A 27 18.78 11.53 5.64
CA ASP A 27 17.46 11.06 6.05
C ASP A 27 17.38 9.55 5.78
N PRO A 28 17.21 8.69 6.81
CA PRO A 28 17.04 7.25 6.62
C PRO A 28 15.77 6.89 5.84
N SER A 29 14.87 7.85 5.66
CA SER A 29 13.58 7.70 4.96
C SER A 29 13.66 8.11 3.48
N ASP A 30 14.80 8.63 3.02
CA ASP A 30 15.01 9.00 1.63
C ASP A 30 15.48 7.78 0.82
N PRO A 31 14.69 7.27 -0.15
CA PRO A 31 15.11 6.16 -1.01
C PRO A 31 16.29 6.52 -1.92
N GLY A 32 16.66 7.81 -2.03
CA GLY A 32 17.79 8.27 -2.83
C GLY A 32 17.44 8.43 -4.31
N VAL A 33 18.48 8.65 -5.12
CA VAL A 33 18.33 8.83 -6.57
C VAL A 33 18.51 7.51 -7.31
N GLU A 34 17.53 7.16 -8.13
CA GLU A 34 17.55 5.97 -8.95
C GLU A 34 17.97 6.29 -10.40
N TYR A 35 18.75 5.40 -11.00
CA TYR A 35 19.12 5.51 -12.42
C TYR A 35 18.08 4.81 -13.29
N ALA A 36 17.43 5.52 -14.21
CA ALA A 36 16.41 4.95 -15.12
C ALA A 36 15.20 4.29 -14.39
N PRO A 37 14.38 5.05 -13.65
CA PRO A 37 13.29 4.54 -12.83
C PRO A 37 12.22 3.74 -13.60
N GLU A 38 11.95 4.10 -14.86
CA GLU A 38 10.99 3.40 -15.75
C GLU A 38 11.38 1.94 -16.08
N MET A 39 12.58 1.49 -15.68
CA MET A 39 13.01 0.10 -15.80
C MET A 39 12.80 -0.73 -14.53
N TYR A 40 12.71 -0.10 -13.37
CA TYR A 40 12.50 -0.77 -12.08
C TYR A 40 11.03 -0.78 -11.65
N GLU A 41 10.30 0.22 -12.13
CA GLU A 41 8.86 0.35 -11.97
C GLU A 41 8.14 -0.10 -13.24
N SER A 42 7.03 -0.81 -13.05
CA SER A 42 6.18 -1.20 -14.16
C SER A 42 5.40 0.00 -14.67
N ILE A 43 5.48 0.22 -15.99
CA ILE A 43 4.61 1.18 -16.69
C ILE A 43 3.12 0.82 -16.54
N PRO A 44 2.68 -0.46 -16.65
CA PRO A 44 1.27 -0.82 -16.41
C PRO A 44 0.92 -0.82 -14.91
N TYR A 45 -0.37 -0.73 -14.61
CA TYR A 45 -0.85 -0.79 -13.24
C TYR A 45 -0.60 -2.17 -12.59
N GLU A 46 0.20 -2.17 -11.53
CA GLU A 46 0.30 -3.30 -10.63
C GLU A 46 -0.83 -3.29 -9.58
N PRO A 47 -1.35 -4.46 -9.17
CA PRO A 47 -2.49 -4.51 -8.25
C PRO A 47 -2.19 -3.91 -6.87
N LEU A 48 -1.11 -4.36 -6.23
CA LEU A 48 -0.78 -4.03 -4.84
C LEU A 48 0.44 -3.11 -4.68
N ARG A 49 1.05 -2.67 -5.80
CA ARG A 49 2.18 -1.74 -5.78
C ARG A 49 1.69 -0.35 -6.16
N GLN A 50 2.07 0.63 -5.35
CA GLN A 50 1.64 2.01 -5.50
C GLN A 50 2.83 2.95 -5.39
N THR A 51 3.37 3.36 -6.53
CA THR A 51 4.40 4.42 -6.61
C THR A 51 3.80 5.80 -6.78
N SER A 52 2.63 5.89 -7.41
CA SER A 52 1.91 7.14 -7.62
C SER A 52 0.40 6.93 -7.53
N PHE A 53 -0.32 7.97 -7.13
CA PHE A 53 -1.78 7.94 -7.00
C PHE A 53 -2.47 7.72 -8.36
N ASN A 54 -3.38 6.75 -8.42
CA ASN A 54 -4.19 6.51 -9.60
C ASN A 54 -5.25 7.61 -9.76
N LYS A 55 -5.04 8.50 -10.72
CA LYS A 55 -5.91 9.66 -10.98
C LYS A 55 -7.29 9.30 -11.54
N ILE A 56 -7.46 8.08 -12.04
CA ILE A 56 -8.70 7.61 -12.68
C ILE A 56 -9.65 7.00 -11.65
N ASN A 57 -9.11 6.37 -10.62
CA ASN A 57 -9.92 5.75 -9.57
C ASN A 57 -10.20 6.73 -8.42
N ALA A 58 -11.44 6.75 -7.93
CA ALA A 58 -11.86 7.64 -6.85
C ALA A 58 -11.06 7.42 -5.54
N PHE A 59 -10.66 6.18 -5.29
CA PHE A 59 -9.89 5.80 -4.09
C PHE A 59 -8.37 5.91 -4.29
N GLY A 60 -7.90 6.26 -5.49
CA GLY A 60 -6.48 6.43 -5.76
C GLY A 60 -5.65 5.18 -5.92
N ILE A 61 -6.23 4.01 -5.67
CA ILE A 61 -5.58 2.71 -5.83
C ILE A 61 -5.77 2.18 -7.25
N ASN A 62 -4.90 1.27 -7.67
CA ASN A 62 -5.01 0.62 -8.98
C ASN A 62 -6.16 -0.39 -9.07
N GLU A 63 -6.63 -0.91 -7.93
CA GLU A 63 -7.73 -1.86 -7.87
C GLU A 63 -9.11 -1.20 -7.87
N ARG A 64 -10.07 -1.81 -8.56
CA ARG A 64 -11.47 -1.37 -8.54
C ARG A 64 -12.32 -2.44 -7.87
N THR A 65 -13.30 -1.99 -7.10
CA THR A 65 -14.31 -2.89 -6.57
C THR A 65 -15.10 -3.50 -7.73
N PRO A 66 -15.31 -4.83 -7.74
CA PRO A 66 -16.13 -5.46 -8.75
C PRO A 66 -17.58 -4.98 -8.63
N ALA A 67 -18.33 -5.07 -9.74
CA ALA A 67 -19.73 -4.69 -9.74
C ALA A 67 -20.54 -5.54 -8.74
N THR A 68 -21.52 -4.92 -8.10
CA THR A 68 -22.33 -5.60 -7.09
C THR A 68 -23.08 -6.79 -7.69
N GLY A 69 -22.99 -7.95 -7.04
CA GLY A 69 -23.68 -9.17 -7.45
C GLY A 69 -22.96 -10.00 -8.53
N THR A 70 -21.73 -9.64 -8.94
CA THR A 70 -20.97 -10.48 -9.87
C THR A 70 -20.45 -11.74 -9.19
N VAL A 71 -20.61 -12.90 -9.84
CA VAL A 71 -20.04 -14.18 -9.41
C VAL A 71 -18.91 -14.57 -10.36
N PRO A 72 -17.67 -14.79 -9.87
CA PRO A 72 -16.57 -15.17 -10.74
C PRO A 72 -16.71 -16.61 -11.22
N ARG A 73 -16.12 -16.89 -12.38
CA ARG A 73 -16.10 -18.24 -12.97
C ARG A 73 -15.42 -19.22 -12.01
N GLY A 74 -16.00 -20.40 -11.82
CA GLY A 74 -15.49 -21.42 -10.90
C GLY A 74 -15.83 -21.19 -9.43
N LYS A 75 -16.53 -20.10 -9.09
CA LYS A 75 -16.99 -19.81 -7.72
C LYS A 75 -18.52 -19.84 -7.58
N LEU A 76 -19.23 -20.40 -8.57
CA LEU A 76 -20.69 -20.54 -8.52
C LEU A 76 -21.16 -21.36 -7.31
N ALA A 77 -20.35 -22.32 -6.85
CA ALA A 77 -20.67 -23.14 -5.68
C ALA A 77 -20.79 -22.34 -4.37
N TYR A 78 -20.24 -21.11 -4.31
CA TYR A 78 -20.37 -20.23 -3.15
C TYR A 78 -21.57 -19.28 -3.24
N PHE A 79 -22.34 -19.35 -4.33
CA PHE A 79 -23.58 -18.60 -4.48
C PHE A 79 -24.77 -19.49 -4.12
N ASP A 80 -25.01 -19.63 -2.81
CA ASP A 80 -26.02 -20.50 -2.22
C ASP A 80 -27.45 -19.93 -2.26
N HIS A 81 -27.61 -18.68 -2.72
CA HIS A 81 -28.88 -17.93 -2.75
C HIS A 81 -29.54 -17.80 -1.36
N ILE A 82 -28.77 -17.96 -0.28
CA ILE A 82 -29.27 -17.80 1.09
C ILE A 82 -29.03 -16.34 1.50
N PRO A 83 -30.06 -15.61 1.99
CA PRO A 83 -29.86 -14.25 2.48
C PRO A 83 -28.89 -14.23 3.67
N LYS A 84 -28.00 -13.24 3.76
CA LYS A 84 -26.97 -13.18 4.82
C LYS A 84 -27.56 -13.27 6.24
N ASP A 85 -28.76 -12.73 6.44
CA ASP A 85 -29.41 -12.63 7.75
C ASP A 85 -30.27 -13.88 8.09
N SER A 86 -30.26 -14.91 7.24
CA SER A 86 -31.14 -16.09 7.36
C SER A 86 -30.45 -17.33 7.91
N VAL A 87 -29.93 -17.24 9.14
CA VAL A 87 -29.22 -18.35 9.83
C VAL A 87 -30.02 -19.65 9.85
N ARG A 88 -31.32 -19.59 10.20
CA ARG A 88 -32.23 -20.77 10.25
C ARG A 88 -32.40 -21.49 8.90
N ILE A 89 -32.20 -20.79 7.78
CA ILE A 89 -32.24 -21.42 6.45
C ILE A 89 -30.90 -22.11 6.19
N ALA A 90 -29.79 -21.43 6.47
CA ALA A 90 -28.45 -21.99 6.34
C ALA A 90 -28.29 -23.29 7.16
N GLU A 91 -28.73 -23.31 8.41
CA GLU A 91 -28.67 -24.50 9.29
C GLU A 91 -29.32 -25.75 8.69
N ARG A 92 -30.40 -25.58 7.91
CA ARG A 92 -31.17 -26.70 7.37
C ARG A 92 -30.75 -27.11 5.96
N VAL A 93 -30.10 -26.21 5.22
CA VAL A 93 -29.85 -26.37 3.78
C VAL A 93 -28.36 -26.52 3.48
N LEU A 94 -27.48 -25.84 4.21
CA LEU A 94 -26.05 -25.82 3.92
C LEU A 94 -25.39 -27.12 4.41
N SER A 95 -24.72 -27.81 3.48
CA SER A 95 -23.95 -29.03 3.76
C SER A 95 -22.55 -28.89 3.20
N ASN A 96 -21.56 -29.53 3.84
CA ASN A 96 -20.19 -29.53 3.34
C ASN A 96 -20.10 -30.21 1.96
N PRO A 97 -19.61 -29.51 0.91
CA PRO A 97 -19.43 -30.11 -0.40
C PRO A 97 -18.23 -31.06 -0.49
N TYR A 98 -17.28 -30.98 0.46
CA TYR A 98 -16.08 -31.79 0.46
C TYR A 98 -16.33 -33.17 1.11
N PRO A 99 -15.77 -34.25 0.55
CA PRO A 99 -15.87 -35.57 1.14
C PRO A 99 -15.06 -35.66 2.45
N TYR A 100 -15.49 -36.53 3.36
CA TYR A 100 -14.77 -36.80 4.60
C TYR A 100 -13.55 -37.71 4.32
N THR A 101 -12.39 -37.09 4.07
CA THR A 101 -11.12 -37.78 3.78
C THR A 101 -10.04 -37.37 4.78
N LYS A 102 -9.04 -38.22 5.00
CA LYS A 102 -7.92 -37.90 5.89
C LYS A 102 -7.21 -36.61 5.48
N ALA A 103 -6.97 -36.42 4.18
CA ALA A 103 -6.33 -35.22 3.66
C ALA A 103 -7.13 -33.94 3.96
N ASN A 104 -8.45 -33.95 3.76
CA ASN A 104 -9.30 -32.78 4.03
C ASN A 104 -9.37 -32.46 5.54
N ILE A 105 -9.30 -33.48 6.40
CA ILE A 105 -9.25 -33.28 7.85
C ILE A 105 -7.90 -32.75 8.30
N GLU A 106 -6.80 -33.20 7.70
CA GLU A 106 -5.45 -32.68 7.99
C GLU A 106 -5.25 -31.24 7.50
N GLU A 107 -5.78 -30.87 6.32
CA GLU A 107 -5.75 -29.48 5.83
C GLU A 107 -6.59 -28.53 6.71
N GLY A 108 -7.65 -29.05 7.35
CA GLY A 108 -8.56 -28.27 8.18
C GLY A 108 -8.16 -28.14 9.67
N GLN A 109 -7.07 -28.80 10.10
CA GLN A 109 -6.50 -28.66 11.47
C GLN A 109 -5.69 -27.37 11.61
#